data_AF-A0A2T5I0K1-F1
#
_entry.id   AF-A0A2T5I0K1-F1
#
_cell.length_a   1.000
_cell.length_b   1.000
_cell.length_c   1.000
_cell.angle_alpha   90.00
_cell.angle_beta   90.00
_cell.angle_gamma   90.00
#
_symmetry.space_group_name_H-M   'P 1'
#
loop_
_entity.id
_entity.type
_entity.pdbx_description
1 polymer ?
#
loop_
_entity_poly.entity_id
_entity_poly.type
_entity_poly.pdbx_seq_one_letter_code
_entity_poly.pdbx_strand_id
1 'polypeptide(L)' 'MKNMKRALRRHHIARLKAVRRFHWGQDLRHNTKSLGKVVDTPCPCSCWMCGNPRRYFEARTRQELAGQLALAEQEV' A
#
# COMPACT_ATOMS: atom_id res chain seq x y z
N MET A 1 -16.56 -18.11 18.90
CA MET A 1 -15.21 -17.94 18.32
C MET A 1 -14.67 -16.58 18.74
N LYS A 2 -13.69 -16.55 19.66
CA LYS A 2 -13.04 -15.31 20.15
C LYS A 2 -12.62 -14.49 18.93
N ASN A 3 -13.06 -13.23 18.82
CA ASN A 3 -13.01 -12.37 17.62
C ASN A 3 -11.65 -12.39 16.85
N MET A 4 -11.40 -13.42 16.03
CA MET A 4 -10.20 -13.57 15.20
C MET A 4 -10.06 -12.39 14.24
N LYS A 5 -11.18 -11.76 13.88
CA LYS A 5 -11.24 -10.51 13.11
C LYS A 5 -10.34 -9.41 13.71
N ARG A 6 -10.30 -9.26 15.04
CA ARG A 6 -9.43 -8.25 15.69
C ARG A 6 -7.95 -8.63 15.60
N ALA A 7 -7.63 -9.90 15.83
CA ALA A 7 -6.27 -10.41 15.75
C ALA A 7 -5.71 -10.28 14.32
N LEU A 8 -6.48 -10.70 13.32
CA LEU A 8 -6.12 -10.59 11.90
C LEU A 8 -5.91 -9.13 11.47
N ARG A 9 -6.80 -8.21 11.88
CA ARG A 9 -6.60 -6.77 11.59
C ARG A 9 -5.29 -6.25 12.18
N ARG A 10 -4.96 -6.60 13.42
CA ARG A 10 -3.70 -6.19 14.06
C ARG A 10 -2.48 -6.75 13.34
N HIS A 11 -2.54 -8.02 12.92
CA HIS A 11 -1.49 -8.65 12.13
C HIS A 11 -1.28 -7.94 10.79
N HIS A 12 -2.34 -7.65 10.04
CA HIS A 12 -2.25 -6.93 8.76
C HIS A 12 -1.69 -5.51 8.95
N ILE A 13 -2.14 -4.78 9.97
CA ILE A 13 -1.62 -3.45 10.28
C ILE A 13 -0.14 -3.52 10.64
N ALA A 14 0.29 -4.48 11.46
CA ALA A 14 1.71 -4.64 11.82
C ALA A 14 2.57 -4.91 10.59
N ARG A 15 2.13 -5.81 9.71
CA ARG A 15 2.79 -6.08 8.42
C ARG A 15 2.90 -4.81 7.56
N LEU A 16 1.79 -4.06 7.41
CA LEU A 16 1.78 -2.83 6.62
C LEU A 16 2.67 -1.74 7.20
N LYS A 17 2.75 -1.61 8.54
CA LYS A 17 3.68 -0.69 9.21
C LYS A 17 5.15 -1.02 8.90
N ALA A 18 5.49 -2.31 8.83
CA ALA A 18 6.85 -2.73 8.47
C ALA A 18 7.17 -2.40 7.00
N VAL A 19 6.27 -2.79 6.08
CA VAL A 19 6.45 -2.56 4.63
C VAL A 19 6.47 -1.07 4.29
N ARG A 20 5.63 -0.27 4.94
CA ARG A 20 5.48 1.18 4.68
C ARG A 20 6.30 2.07 5.61
N ARG A 21 7.31 1.51 6.30
CA ARG A 21 8.24 2.29 7.13
C ARG A 21 8.87 3.42 6.33
N PHE A 22 9.32 3.10 5.12
CA PHE A 22 9.84 4.06 4.17
C PHE A 22 8.71 4.52 3.26
N HIS A 23 8.40 5.80 3.30
CA HIS A 23 7.35 6.38 2.48
C HIS A 23 7.83 7.71 1.90
N TRP A 24 7.77 7.83 0.57
CA TRP A 24 8.22 9.02 -0.17
C TRP A 24 9.61 9.52 0.24
N GLY A 25 10.54 8.57 0.43
CA GLY A 25 11.94 8.88 0.81
C GLY A 25 12.15 9.21 2.28
N GLN A 26 11.10 9.17 3.12
CA GLN A 26 11.19 9.44 4.56
C GLN A 26 11.13 8.13 5.37
N ASP A 27 11.95 8.02 6.41
CA ASP A 27 11.85 6.95 7.41
C ASP A 27 10.88 7.36 8.52
N LEU A 28 9.74 6.67 8.60
CA LEU A 28 8.66 6.97 9.55
C LEU A 28 8.75 6.15 10.85
N ARG A 29 9.85 5.41 11.10
CA ARG A 29 10.01 4.54 12.28
C ARG A 29 9.65 5.23 13.60
N HIS A 30 10.09 6.48 13.78
CA HIS A 30 9.88 7.25 15.01
C HIS A 30 8.62 8.11 14.98
N ASN A 31 7.97 8.24 13.82
CA ASN A 31 6.74 9.02 13.66
C ASN A 31 5.52 8.09 13.56
N THR A 32 5.07 7.61 14.72
CA THR A 32 3.94 6.66 14.81
C THR A 32 2.64 7.20 14.22
N LYS A 33 2.42 8.53 14.28
CA LYS A 33 1.25 9.20 13.72
C LYS A 33 1.27 9.17 12.20
N SER A 34 2.37 9.58 11.57
CA SER A 34 2.51 9.53 10.12
C SER A 34 2.51 8.08 9.62
N LEU A 35 3.17 7.16 10.33
CA LEU A 35 3.14 5.74 9.99
C LEU A 35 1.72 5.17 10.03
N GLY A 36 0.89 5.57 10.99
CA GLY A 36 -0.53 5.23 11.03
C GLY A 36 -1.28 5.75 9.80
N LYS A 37 -1.13 7.03 9.48
CA LYS A 37 -1.74 7.64 8.29
C LYS A 37 -1.35 6.93 7.00
N VAL A 38 -0.09 6.57 6.84
CA VAL A 38 0.40 5.88 5.63
C VAL A 38 -0.16 4.46 5.52
N VAL A 39 -0.48 3.80 6.63
CA VAL A 39 -1.16 2.49 6.63
C VAL A 39 -2.62 2.63 6.19
N ASP A 40 -3.34 3.60 6.74
CA ASP A 40 -4.77 3.77 6.47
C ASP A 40 -5.03 4.44 5.12
N THR A 41 -4.28 5.50 4.82
CA THR A 41 -4.42 6.37 3.64
C THR A 41 -3.04 6.69 3.03
N PRO A 42 -2.44 5.75 2.27
CA PRO A 42 -1.12 5.93 1.66
C PRO A 42 -1.08 7.03 0.58
N CYS A 43 -2.23 7.37 -0.02
CA CYS A 43 -2.37 8.45 -0.99
C CYS A 43 -3.11 9.61 -0.31
N PRO A 44 -2.41 10.65 0.18
CA PRO A 44 -3.03 11.72 0.96
C PRO A 44 -3.89 12.67 0.12
N CYS A 45 -3.73 12.68 -1.21
CA CYS A 45 -4.63 13.34 -2.15
C CYS A 45 -5.09 12.40 -3.26
N SER A 46 -6.23 12.77 -3.85
CA SER A 46 -6.70 12.23 -5.13
C SER A 46 -6.19 13.07 -6.31
N CYS A 47 -5.12 13.84 -6.13
CA CYS A 47 -4.45 14.62 -7.17
C CYS A 47 -3.91 13.70 -8.29
N TRP A 48 -3.56 14.25 -9.45
CA TRP A 48 -3.05 13.45 -10.58
C TRP A 48 -1.81 12.60 -10.22
N MET A 49 -0.97 13.05 -9.29
CA MET A 49 0.22 12.30 -8.84
C MET A 49 -0.10 11.11 -7.92
N CYS A 50 -1.06 11.27 -7.01
CA CYS A 50 -1.32 10.29 -5.95
C CYS A 50 -2.60 9.47 -6.18
N GLY A 51 -3.49 9.94 -7.05
CA GLY A 51 -4.77 9.33 -7.37
C GLY A 51 -4.63 8.11 -8.30
N ASN A 52 -5.77 7.55 -8.69
CA ASN A 52 -5.82 6.37 -9.56
C ASN A 52 -5.30 6.71 -10.97
N PRO A 53 -4.24 6.04 -11.47
CA PRO A 53 -3.71 6.24 -12.81
C PRO A 53 -4.75 6.09 -13.93
N ARG A 54 -5.74 5.22 -13.76
CA ARG A 54 -6.82 5.03 -14.75
C ARG A 54 -7.65 6.29 -14.95
N ARG A 55 -7.83 7.10 -13.89
CA ARG A 55 -8.63 8.33 -13.94
C ARG A 55 -7.87 9.49 -14.59
N TYR A 56 -6.56 9.58 -14.37
CA TYR A 56 -5.76 10.76 -14.75
C TYR A 56 -4.89 10.54 -15.99
N PHE A 57 -4.49 9.31 -16.29
CA PHE A 57 -3.58 8.98 -17.39
C PHE A 57 -4.08 7.86 -18.28
N GLU A 58 -5.29 7.33 -18.02
CA GLU A 58 -5.83 6.15 -18.72
C GLU A 58 -4.88 4.94 -18.69
N ALA A 59 -4.00 4.90 -17.68
CA ALA A 59 -2.93 3.92 -17.55
C ALA A 59 -3.26 2.85 -16.49
N ARG A 60 -2.61 1.68 -16.61
CA ARG A 60 -2.69 0.61 -15.62
C ARG A 60 -2.03 1.03 -14.30
N THR A 61 -2.56 0.51 -13.20
CA THR A 61 -1.97 0.71 -11.87
C THR A 61 -0.67 -0.08 -11.72
N ARG A 62 0.20 0.34 -10.79
CA ARG A 62 1.43 -0.39 -10.46
C ARG A 62 1.17 -1.85 -10.04
N GLN A 63 0.05 -2.12 -9.38
CA GLN A 63 -0.34 -3.48 -8.95
C GLN A 63 -0.69 -4.37 -10.15
N GLU A 64 -1.43 -3.83 -11.12
CA GLU A 64 -1.77 -4.56 -12.35
C GLU A 64 -0.51 -4.84 -13.18
N LEU A 65 0.39 -3.86 -13.31
CA LEU A 65 1.66 -4.05 -14.00
C LEU A 65 2.51 -5.13 -13.33
N ALA A 66 2.61 -5.12 -12.00
CA ALA A 66 3.33 -6.15 -11.26
C ALA A 66 2.69 -7.55 -11.42
N GLY A 67 1.36 -7.63 -11.41
CA GLY A 67 0.65 -8.89 -11.64
C GLY A 67 0.87 -9.45 -13.04
N GLN A 68 0.90 -8.58 -14.06
CA GLN A 68 1.18 -9.00 -15.45
C GLN A 68 2.59 -9.53 -15.63
N LEU A 69 3.58 -8.89 -15.00
CA LEU A 69 4.96 -9.38 -14.99
C LEU A 69 5.04 -10.76 -14.32
N ALA A 70 4.37 -10.94 -13.18
CA ALA A 70 4.37 -12.21 -12.47
C ALA A 70 3.70 -13.34 -13.29
N LEU A 71 2.67 -13.04 -14.08
CA LEU A 71 2.06 -14.01 -15.00
C LEU A 71 2.99 -14.34 -16.16
N ALA A 72 3.63 -13.33 -16.76
CA ALA A 72 4.59 -13.53 -17.83
C ALA A 72 5.80 -14.38 -17.38
N GLU A 73 6.26 -14.21 -16.14
CA GLU A 73 7.32 -15.04 -15.53
C GLU A 73 6.91 -16.50 -15.31
N GLN A 74 5.61 -16.81 -15.24
CA GLN A 74 5.09 -18.17 -15.05
C GLN A 74 4.92 -18.94 -16.37
N GLU A 75 4.90 -18.22 -17.50
CA GLU A 75 4.73 -18.78 -18.85
C GLU A 75 6.06 -19.11 -19.54
N VAL A 76 7.20 -18.82 -18.88
CA VAL A 76 8.58 -19.11 -19.31
C VAL A 76 9.14 -20.30 -18.54
#